data_AF-A0A1V4YEH4-F1
#
_entry.id   AF-A0A1V4YEH4-F1
#
_cell.length_a   1.000
_cell.length_b   1.000
_cell.length_c   1.000
_cell.angle_alpha   90.00
_cell.angle_beta   90.00
_cell.angle_gamma   90.00
#
_symmetry.space_group_name_H-M   'P 1'
#
loop_
_entity.id
_entity.type
_entity.pdbx_description
1 polymer ?
#
loop_
_entity_poly.entity_id
_entity_poly.type
_entity_poly.pdbx_seq_one_letter_code
_entity_poly.pdbx_strand_id
1 'polypeptide(L)' 'MIDNLKRIKETGIDNFMVIENEKWTCEKCGDIICVHTWKCTKCGYQVKLP' A
#
# COMPACT_ATOMS: atom_id res chain seq x y z
N MET A 1 1.12 13.93 -14.83
CA MET A 1 1.96 12.88 -14.20
C MET A 1 1.15 12.27 -13.07
N ILE A 2 1.01 10.93 -13.04
CA ILE A 2 0.27 10.21 -11.99
C ILE A 2 1.02 10.38 -10.66
N ASP A 3 0.30 10.41 -9.53
CA ASP A 3 0.89 10.75 -8.22
C ASP A 3 2.00 9.81 -7.77
N ASN A 4 1.93 8.52 -8.10
CA ASN A 4 3.02 7.57 -7.83
C ASN A 4 4.32 8.01 -8.48
N LEU A 5 4.26 8.46 -9.74
CA LEU A 5 5.45 8.94 -10.46
C LEU A 5 6.00 10.22 -9.81
N LYS A 6 5.14 11.14 -9.35
CA LYS A 6 5.58 12.35 -8.64
C LYS A 6 6.31 11.99 -7.35
N ARG A 7 5.76 11.07 -6.55
CA ARG A 7 6.40 10.57 -5.33
C ARG A 7 7.74 9.92 -5.60
N ILE A 8 7.84 9.03 -6.60
CA ILE A 8 9.12 8.42 -6.99
C ILE A 8 10.15 9.49 -7.35
N LYS A 9 9.73 10.55 -8.08
CA LYS A 9 10.61 11.67 -8.43
C LYS A 9 11.07 12.48 -7.21
N GLU A 10 10.21 12.64 -6.21
CA GLU A 10 10.48 13.46 -5.01
C GLU A 10 11.27 12.71 -3.94
N THR A 11 10.95 11.44 -3.69
CA THR A 11 11.52 10.67 -2.57
C THR A 11 12.52 9.60 -2.99
N GLY A 12 12.60 9.30 -4.28
CA GLY A 12 13.36 8.16 -4.82
C GLY A 12 12.56 6.85 -4.77
N ILE A 13 12.98 5.88 -5.59
CA ILE A 13 12.31 4.58 -5.74
C ILE A 13 12.39 3.74 -4.47
N ASP A 14 13.53 3.73 -3.76
CA ASP A 14 13.71 2.91 -2.56
C ASP A 14 12.76 3.34 -1.44
N ASN A 15 12.69 4.65 -1.15
CA ASN A 15 11.74 5.19 -0.16
C ASN A 15 10.29 4.98 -0.59
N PHE A 16 9.99 5.11 -1.89
CA PHE A 16 8.65 4.83 -2.40
C PHE A 16 8.25 3.37 -2.16
N MET A 17 9.17 2.42 -2.35
CA MET A 17 8.92 1.00 -2.10
C MET A 17 8.67 0.70 -0.62
N VAL A 18 9.41 1.34 0.30
CA VAL A 18 9.15 1.21 1.75
C VAL A 18 7.74 1.68 2.09
N ILE A 19 7.37 2.88 1.62
CA ILE A 19 6.05 3.48 1.88
C ILE A 19 4.92 2.63 1.31
N GLU A 20 5.04 2.15 0.06
CA GLU A 20 4.00 1.31 -0.54
C GLU A 20 3.93 -0.07 0.14
N ASN A 21 5.06 -0.64 0.57
CA ASN A 21 5.06 -1.91 1.32
C ASN A 21 4.29 -1.78 2.63
N GLU A 22 4.56 -0.73 3.41
CA GLU A 22 3.82 -0.45 4.65
C GLU A 22 2.33 -0.22 4.38
N LYS A 23 2.00 0.59 3.38
CA LYS A 23 0.62 0.92 2.99
C LYS A 23 -0.20 -0.32 2.58
N TRP A 24 0.41 -1.27 1.88
CA TRP A 24 -0.26 -2.48 1.42
C TRP A 24 -0.12 -3.67 2.38
N THR A 25 0.52 -3.48 3.54
CA THR A 25 0.60 -4.50 4.58
C THR A 25 -0.63 -4.45 5.49
N CYS A 26 -1.28 -5.59 5.68
CA CYS A 26 -2.44 -5.73 6.54
C CYS A 26 -2.04 -5.57 8.01
N GLU A 27 -2.59 -4.55 8.67
CA GLU A 27 -2.38 -4.29 10.10
C GLU A 27 -2.89 -5.42 11.04
N LYS A 28 -3.71 -6.36 10.53
CA LYS A 28 -4.24 -7.48 11.33
C LYS A 28 -3.41 -8.75 11.25
N CYS A 29 -2.74 -9.01 10.13
CA CYS A 29 -2.07 -10.30 9.94
C CYS A 29 -0.74 -10.23 9.18
N GLY A 30 -0.31 -9.04 8.75
CA GLY A 30 0.93 -8.82 8.01
C GLY A 30 0.91 -9.26 6.54
N ASP A 31 -0.20 -9.82 6.05
CA ASP A 31 -0.33 -10.20 4.64
C ASP A 31 -0.73 -9.00 3.76
N ILE A 32 -0.83 -9.19 2.46
CA ILE A 32 -1.03 -8.11 1.48
C ILE A 32 -2.51 -7.68 1.42
N ILE A 33 -2.72 -6.38 1.24
CA ILE A 33 -4.01 -5.76 0.91
C ILE A 33 -4.14 -5.65 -0.61
N CYS A 34 -5.25 -6.13 -1.16
CA CYS A 34 -5.53 -5.97 -2.59
C CYS A 34 -5.98 -4.55 -2.93
N VAL A 35 -5.31 -3.91 -3.90
CA VAL A 35 -5.61 -2.54 -4.37
C VAL A 35 -7.01 -2.36 -4.96
N HIS A 36 -7.60 -3.40 -5.52
CA HIS A 36 -8.93 -3.32 -6.16
C HIS A 36 -10.08 -3.47 -5.16
N THR A 37 -9.87 -4.20 -4.06
CA THR A 37 -10.93 -4.54 -3.09
C THR A 37 -10.74 -3.88 -1.73
N TRP A 38 -9.55 -3.35 -1.46
CA TRP A 38 -9.16 -2.80 -0.16
C TRP A 38 -9.32 -3.80 0.98
N LYS A 39 -9.22 -5.10 0.65
CA LYS A 39 -9.28 -6.22 1.61
C LYS A 39 -7.94 -6.94 1.67
N CYS A 40 -7.58 -7.39 2.86
CA CYS A 40 -6.50 -8.34 3.04
C CYS A 40 -6.83 -9.66 2.32
N THR A 41 -5.88 -10.17 1.53
CA THR A 41 -6.00 -11.42 0.76
C THR A 41 -6.10 -12.66 1.64
N LYS A 42 -5.62 -12.60 2.89
CA LYS A 42 -5.59 -13.73 3.82
C LYS A 42 -6.71 -13.70 4.85
N CYS A 43 -6.84 -12.61 5.61
CA CYS A 43 -7.80 -12.55 6.72
C CYS A 43 -9.12 -11.85 6.37
N GLY A 44 -9.24 -11.29 5.17
CA GLY A 44 -10.45 -10.59 4.73
C GLY A 44 -10.70 -9.24 5.41
N TYR A 45 -9.77 -8.74 6.24
CA TYR A 45 -9.88 -7.43 6.87
C TYR A 45 -10.06 -6.34 5.81
N GLN A 46 -11.12 -5.53 5.95
CA GLN A 46 -11.39 -4.39 5.09
C GLN A 46 -10.67 -3.15 5.65
N VAL A 47 -9.76 -2.59 4.86
CA VAL A 47 -9.16 -1.30 5.18
C VAL A 47 -10.24 -0.24 5.10
N LYS A 48 -10.39 0.54 6.17
CA LYS A 48 -11.20 1.76 6.14
C LYS A 48 -10.35 2.85 5.50
N LEU A 49 -10.70 3.23 4.28
CA LEU A 49 -10.12 4.42 3.67
C LEU A 49 -10.52 5.66 4.49
N PRO A 50 -9.57 6.56 4.79
CA PRO A 50 -9.92 7.93 5.18
C PRO A 50 -10.57 8.69 4.01
#